data_AF-A0A7J7WFM2-F1
#
_entry.id   AF-A0A7J7WFM2-F1
#
_cell.length_a   1.000
_cell.length_b   1.000
_cell.length_c   1.000
_cell.angle_alpha   90.00
_cell.angle_beta   90.00
_cell.angle_gamma   90.00
#
_symmetry.space_group_name_H-M   'P 1'
#
loop_
_entity.id
_entity.type
_entity.pdbx_description
1 polymer ?
#
loop_
_entity_poly.entity_id
_entity_poly.type
_entity_poly.pdbx_seq_one_letter_code
_entity_poly.pdbx_strand_id
1 'polypeptide(L)'
;MSSGIQSWIPGPEDNGREKLRKRLVHIDSNLEDLEVQKLKFLCRDFVPSRKLEKASSALDIFDHLINEERLSEEDPFLLAELLYIMKQNLLLKYLSYTKEQVKDLLPTRKQVSPFRNLLFELSEDIDSESLKGMIFILKESLPKVETPTSLSFLEHLEKQAKIDADNLILLEDLCNTFAPHLMRKIEKYKREKEAEQNEEELLSASNINQIRQALPEISSREREWGGERRRHQ
;
A
#
# COMPACT_ATOMS: atom_id res chain seq x y z
N MET A 1 36.18 32.62 31.73
CA MET A 1 35.55 31.32 31.40
C MET A 1 34.06 31.49 31.60
N SER A 2 33.34 31.88 30.56
CA SER A 2 31.89 32.07 30.63
C SER A 2 31.24 30.97 29.80
N SER A 3 30.96 29.84 30.46
CA SER A 3 30.18 28.76 29.86
C SER A 3 28.71 29.19 29.90
N GLY A 4 28.24 29.74 28.78
CA GLY A 4 26.81 29.93 28.55
C GLY A 4 26.16 28.55 28.38
N ILE A 5 25.45 28.10 29.40
CA ILE A 5 24.53 26.98 29.28
C ILE A 5 23.34 27.51 28.47
N GLN A 6 23.38 27.29 27.16
CA GLN A 6 22.24 27.55 26.30
C GLN A 6 21.21 26.46 26.60
N SER A 7 20.22 26.78 27.42
CA SER A 7 19.05 25.94 27.64
C SER A 7 18.32 25.79 26.31
N TRP A 8 18.42 24.62 25.69
CA TRP A 8 17.59 24.25 24.55
C TRP A 8 16.13 24.19 25.03
N ILE A 9 15.31 25.13 24.55
CA ILE A 9 13.86 25.08 24.74
C ILE A 9 13.27 24.37 23.52
N PRO A 10 12.64 23.19 23.67
CA PRO A 10 11.96 22.50 22.58
C PRO A 10 10.97 23.43 21.88
N GLY A 11 11.02 23.49 20.56
CA GLY A 11 10.05 24.24 19.76
C GLY A 11 8.66 23.56 19.79
N PRO A 12 7.59 24.24 19.35
CA PRO A 12 6.23 23.66 19.28
C PRO A 12 6.17 22.36 18.47
N GLU A 13 6.96 22.25 17.40
CA GLU A 13 7.08 21.05 16.55
C GLU A 13 7.81 19.89 17.27
N ASP A 14 8.74 20.22 18.16
CA ASP A 14 9.49 19.23 18.94
C ASP A 14 8.58 18.49 19.93
N ASN A 15 7.63 19.23 20.52
CA ASN A 15 6.61 18.68 21.41
C ASN A 15 5.65 17.71 20.70
N GLY A 16 5.26 17.98 19.45
CA GLY A 16 4.40 17.09 18.66
C GLY A 16 5.09 15.77 18.33
N ARG A 17 6.34 15.82 17.88
CA ARG A 17 7.16 14.64 17.57
C ARG A 17 7.45 13.81 18.83
N GLU A 18 7.77 14.45 19.95
CA GLU A 18 7.97 13.75 21.22
C GLU A 18 6.69 13.04 21.68
N LYS A 19 5.54 13.70 21.56
CA LYS A 19 4.23 13.11 21.89
C LYS A 19 3.92 11.90 21.02
N LEU A 20 4.14 11.98 19.71
CA LEU A 20 3.99 10.83 18.80
C LEU A 20 4.87 9.66 19.26
N ARG A 21 6.17 9.90 19.46
CA ARG A 21 7.14 8.87 19.84
C ARG A 21 6.76 8.16 21.14
N LYS A 22 6.26 8.89 22.14
CA LYS A 22 5.74 8.27 23.38
C LYS A 22 4.59 7.29 23.11
N ARG A 23 3.67 7.63 22.20
CA ARG A 23 2.55 6.76 21.79
C ARG A 23 3.06 5.53 21.04
N LEU A 24 4.04 5.69 20.17
CA LEU A 24 4.66 4.60 19.40
C LEU A 24 5.37 3.58 20.28
N VAL A 25 6.06 4.02 21.35
CA VAL A 25 6.68 3.10 22.33
C VAL A 25 5.62 2.21 22.99
N HIS A 26 4.45 2.77 23.32
CA HIS A 26 3.36 1.97 23.89
C HIS A 26 2.79 0.97 22.89
N ILE A 27 2.69 1.33 21.60
CA ILE A 27 2.22 0.43 20.55
C ILE A 27 3.22 -0.73 20.38
N ASP A 28 4.50 -0.43 20.20
CA ASP A 28 5.58 -1.43 20.05
C ASP A 28 5.64 -2.42 21.21
N SER A 29 5.50 -1.94 22.46
CA SER A 29 5.48 -2.80 23.65
C SER A 29 4.33 -3.82 23.69
N ASN A 30 3.33 -3.70 22.81
CA ASN A 30 2.19 -4.60 22.69
C ASN A 30 2.17 -5.38 21.35
N LEU A 31 3.23 -5.29 20.54
CA LEU A 31 3.39 -6.06 19.31
C LEU A 31 4.47 -7.11 19.53
N GLU A 32 4.12 -8.38 19.33
CA GLU A 32 5.07 -9.48 19.43
C GLU A 32 5.80 -9.68 18.09
N ASP A 33 6.78 -10.60 18.06
CA ASP A 33 7.60 -10.86 16.87
C ASP A 33 6.75 -11.19 15.64
N LEU A 34 5.64 -11.91 15.82
CA LEU A 34 4.72 -12.25 14.73
C LEU A 34 4.05 -11.00 14.16
N GLU A 35 3.54 -10.11 15.01
CA GLU A 35 3.00 -8.82 14.60
C GLU A 35 4.05 -7.95 13.90
N VAL A 36 5.31 -7.97 14.37
CA VAL A 36 6.40 -7.25 13.72
C VAL A 36 6.63 -7.79 12.31
N GLN A 37 6.59 -9.11 12.08
CA GLN A 37 6.70 -9.68 10.72
C GLN A 37 5.53 -9.26 9.82
N LYS A 38 4.30 -9.27 10.37
CA LYS A 38 3.10 -8.79 9.66
C LYS A 38 3.24 -7.33 9.26
N LEU A 39 3.73 -6.49 10.17
CA LEU A 39 3.95 -5.07 9.93
C LEU A 39 5.04 -4.85 8.86
N LYS A 40 6.14 -5.60 8.91
CA LYS A 40 7.17 -5.55 7.85
C LYS A 40 6.56 -5.84 6.48
N PHE A 41 5.76 -6.90 6.37
CA PHE A 41 5.12 -7.28 5.12
C PHE A 41 4.22 -6.17 4.58
N LEU A 42 3.33 -5.62 5.41
CA LEU A 42 2.40 -4.57 5.03
C LEU A 42 3.11 -3.27 4.65
N CYS A 43 4.26 -2.99 5.27
CA CYS A 43 5.03 -1.77 5.02
C CYS A 43 5.90 -1.80 3.75
N ARG A 44 5.92 -2.88 2.97
CA ARG A 44 6.80 -3.03 1.79
C ARG A 44 6.54 -2.02 0.67
N ASP A 45 5.33 -1.48 0.58
CA ASP A 45 4.97 -0.46 -0.41
C ASP A 45 5.43 0.96 0.03
N PHE A 46 5.82 1.12 1.29
CA PHE A 46 6.15 2.42 1.90
C PHE A 46 7.62 2.53 2.31
N VAL A 47 8.25 1.41 2.65
CA VAL A 47 9.62 1.35 3.16
C VAL A 47 10.45 0.37 2.32
N PRO A 48 11.65 0.76 1.85
CA PRO A 48 12.53 -0.13 1.09
C PRO A 48 12.85 -1.45 1.80
N SER A 49 12.83 -2.59 1.08
CA SER A 49 13.08 -3.95 1.63
C SER A 49 14.30 -4.03 2.52
N ARG A 50 15.41 -3.40 2.13
CA ARG A 50 16.68 -3.41 2.88
C ARG A 50 16.56 -2.80 4.29
N LYS A 51 15.67 -1.82 4.46
CA LYS A 51 15.40 -1.19 5.76
C LYS A 51 14.54 -2.12 6.62
N LEU A 52 13.47 -2.69 6.05
CA LEU A 52 12.59 -3.65 6.72
C LEU A 52 13.30 -4.94 7.16
N GLU A 53 14.24 -5.43 6.36
CA GLU A 53 15.07 -6.60 6.71
C GLU A 53 15.95 -6.35 7.94
N LYS A 54 16.42 -5.12 8.14
CA LYS A 54 17.25 -4.72 9.29
C LYS A 54 16.45 -4.35 10.52
N ALA A 55 15.17 -4.02 10.38
CA ALA A 55 14.30 -3.69 11.50
C ALA A 55 14.17 -4.91 12.43
N SER A 56 14.39 -4.69 13.71
CA SER A 56 14.31 -5.71 14.77
C SER A 56 13.05 -5.57 15.63
N SER A 57 12.40 -4.40 15.58
CA SER A 57 11.22 -4.03 16.36
C SER A 57 10.19 -3.29 15.51
N ALA A 58 8.99 -3.04 16.05
CA ALA A 58 8.03 -2.16 15.39
C ALA A 58 8.50 -0.70 15.43
N LEU A 59 9.21 -0.28 16.49
CA LEU A 59 9.84 1.04 16.57
C LEU A 59 10.77 1.34 15.39
N ASP A 60 11.61 0.38 14.98
CA ASP A 60 12.48 0.55 13.82
C ASP A 60 11.67 0.84 12.54
N ILE A 61 10.52 0.17 12.39
CA ILE A 61 9.61 0.36 11.25
C ILE A 61 8.92 1.73 11.35
N PHE A 62 8.47 2.14 12.54
CA PHE A 62 7.84 3.44 12.74
C PHE A 62 8.81 4.59 12.48
N ASP A 63 10.08 4.47 12.91
CA ASP A 63 11.11 5.45 12.59
C ASP A 63 11.34 5.54 11.08
N HIS A 64 11.31 4.42 10.35
CA HIS A 64 11.34 4.46 8.89
C HIS A 64 10.12 5.17 8.29
N LEU A 65 8.90 4.89 8.76
CA LEU A 65 7.69 5.55 8.28
C LEU A 65 7.71 7.07 8.56
N ILE A 66 8.24 7.51 9.71
CA ILE A 66 8.42 8.94 10.02
C ILE A 66 9.41 9.57 9.03
N ASN A 67 10.54 8.91 8.77
CA ASN A 67 11.57 9.42 7.86
C ASN A 67 11.13 9.46 6.39
N GLU A 68 10.18 8.61 6.00
CA GLU A 68 9.57 8.60 4.66
C GLU A 68 8.29 9.49 4.60
N GLU A 69 8.05 10.31 5.63
CA GLU A 69 6.87 11.22 5.74
C GLU A 69 5.51 10.51 5.66
N ARG A 70 5.48 9.22 6.02
CA ARG A 70 4.28 8.37 6.04
C ARG A 70 3.60 8.31 7.40
N LEU A 71 4.23 8.85 8.44
CA LEU A 71 3.72 8.86 9.81
C LEU A 71 4.13 10.15 10.52
N SER A 72 3.15 10.92 10.97
CA SER A 72 3.35 12.14 11.76
C SER A 72 2.33 12.24 12.91
N GLU A 73 2.48 13.26 13.77
CA GLU A 73 1.50 13.51 14.84
C GLU A 73 0.17 14.00 14.25
N GLU A 74 0.24 14.76 13.16
CA GLU A 74 -0.88 15.38 12.45
C GLU A 74 -1.63 14.37 11.59
N ASP A 75 -0.92 13.41 10.98
CA ASP A 75 -1.54 12.33 10.21
C ASP A 75 -0.99 10.94 10.58
N PRO A 76 -1.54 10.32 11.64
CA PRO A 76 -1.19 8.96 12.03
C PRO A 76 -2.03 7.88 11.32
N PHE A 77 -2.81 8.23 10.29
CA PHE A 77 -3.84 7.32 9.76
C PHE A 77 -3.26 6.05 9.13
N LEU A 78 -2.12 6.13 8.44
CA LEU A 78 -1.47 4.92 7.89
C LEU A 78 -1.23 3.87 8.98
N LEU A 79 -0.71 4.29 10.13
CA LEU A 79 -0.49 3.35 11.24
C LEU A 79 -1.80 2.81 11.81
N ALA A 80 -2.85 3.63 11.87
CA ALA A 80 -4.17 3.17 12.27
C ALA A 80 -4.74 2.12 11.31
N GLU A 81 -4.58 2.32 10.00
CA GLU A 81 -4.94 1.35 8.97
C GLU A 81 -4.15 0.04 9.11
N LEU A 82 -2.83 0.10 9.28
CA LEU A 82 -1.97 -1.08 9.48
C LEU A 82 -2.40 -1.89 10.70
N LEU A 83 -2.65 -1.24 11.84
CA LEU A 83 -3.13 -1.89 13.06
C LEU A 83 -4.52 -2.51 12.87
N TYR A 84 -5.40 -1.85 12.12
CA TYR A 84 -6.72 -2.38 11.80
C TYR A 84 -6.64 -3.65 10.94
N ILE A 85 -5.79 -3.65 9.89
CA ILE A 85 -5.55 -4.81 9.01
C ILE A 85 -5.02 -6.01 9.82
N MET A 86 -4.04 -5.76 10.69
CA MET A 86 -3.46 -6.78 11.58
C MET A 86 -4.40 -7.20 12.73
N LYS A 87 -5.61 -6.62 12.81
CA LYS A 87 -6.62 -6.83 13.87
C LYS A 87 -6.17 -6.39 15.27
N GLN A 88 -5.12 -5.57 15.38
CA GLN A 88 -4.60 -4.98 16.61
C GLN A 88 -5.41 -3.75 17.05
N ASN A 89 -6.74 -3.89 17.05
CA ASN A 89 -7.70 -2.79 17.19
C ASN A 89 -7.62 -2.09 18.56
N LEU A 90 -7.15 -2.78 19.60
CA LEU A 90 -7.00 -2.20 20.95
C LEU A 90 -5.90 -1.13 21.00
N LEU A 91 -4.95 -1.16 20.06
CA LEU A 91 -3.85 -0.20 19.98
C LEU A 91 -4.25 1.11 19.28
N LEU A 92 -5.38 1.12 18.55
CA LEU A 92 -5.91 2.31 17.88
C LEU A 92 -6.17 3.48 18.84
N LYS A 93 -6.47 3.19 20.11
CA LYS A 93 -6.65 4.20 21.16
C LYS A 93 -5.43 5.11 21.33
N TYR A 94 -4.22 4.60 21.06
CA TYR A 94 -2.99 5.39 21.12
C TYR A 94 -2.88 6.38 19.95
N LEU A 95 -3.65 6.18 18.89
CA LEU A 95 -3.72 7.07 17.72
C LEU A 95 -4.99 7.90 17.69
N SER A 96 -5.79 7.87 18.76
CA SER A 96 -7.07 8.55 18.87
C SER A 96 -8.12 8.09 17.84
N TYR A 97 -8.06 6.81 17.45
CA TYR A 97 -9.05 6.17 16.59
C TYR A 97 -9.80 5.03 17.32
N THR A 98 -11.06 4.84 16.97
CA THR A 98 -11.78 3.58 17.20
C THR A 98 -11.73 2.69 15.96
N LYS A 99 -12.06 1.41 16.12
CA LYS A 99 -12.15 0.46 15.01
C LYS A 99 -13.16 0.93 13.96
N GLU A 100 -14.30 1.45 14.41
CA GLU A 100 -15.38 1.95 13.57
C GLU A 100 -14.93 3.18 12.77
N GLN A 101 -14.23 4.11 13.42
CA GLN A 101 -13.69 5.29 12.74
C GLN A 101 -12.69 4.91 11.65
N VAL A 102 -11.78 3.96 11.90
CA VAL A 102 -10.86 3.50 10.86
C VAL A 102 -11.65 2.89 9.70
N LYS A 103 -12.59 1.99 10.00
CA LYS A 103 -13.42 1.33 8.99
C LYS A 103 -14.17 2.33 8.11
N ASP A 104 -14.75 3.37 8.69
CA ASP A 104 -15.52 4.39 7.97
C ASP A 104 -14.63 5.30 7.11
N LEU A 105 -13.35 5.44 7.46
CA LEU A 105 -12.36 6.21 6.72
C LEU A 105 -11.67 5.42 5.61
N LEU A 106 -11.66 4.09 5.65
CA LEU A 106 -11.01 3.25 4.62
C LEU A 106 -11.45 3.57 3.18
N PRO A 107 -12.75 3.80 2.87
CA PRO A 107 -13.16 4.10 1.49
C PRO A 107 -12.51 5.35 0.89
N THR A 108 -12.05 6.29 1.70
CA THR A 108 -11.53 7.59 1.22
C THR A 108 -10.07 7.86 1.60
N ARG A 109 -9.56 7.20 2.65
CA ARG A 109 -8.21 7.45 3.19
C ARG A 109 -7.29 6.23 3.14
N LYS A 110 -7.75 5.09 2.61
CA LYS A 110 -6.93 3.88 2.46
C LYS A 110 -5.62 4.22 1.74
N GLN A 111 -4.52 3.81 2.36
CA GLN A 111 -3.17 3.98 1.84
C GLN A 111 -2.54 2.63 1.47
N VAL A 112 -2.87 1.55 2.19
CA VAL A 112 -2.34 0.22 1.88
C VAL A 112 -2.99 -0.27 0.58
N SER A 113 -2.15 -0.69 -0.37
CA SER A 113 -2.63 -1.08 -1.68
C SER A 113 -3.63 -2.25 -1.60
N PRO A 114 -4.66 -2.29 -2.48
CA PRO A 114 -5.57 -3.43 -2.53
C PRO A 114 -4.85 -4.77 -2.70
N PHE A 115 -3.77 -4.80 -3.48
CA PHE A 115 -2.95 -6.00 -3.69
C PHE A 115 -2.23 -6.45 -2.41
N ARG A 116 -1.62 -5.52 -1.67
CA ARG A 116 -0.97 -5.82 -0.39
C ARG A 116 -1.97 -6.39 0.63
N ASN A 117 -3.17 -5.82 0.70
CA ASN A 117 -4.24 -6.33 1.55
C ASN A 117 -4.71 -7.72 1.11
N LEU A 118 -4.87 -7.98 -0.19
CA LEU A 118 -5.20 -9.31 -0.70
C LEU A 118 -4.17 -10.35 -0.23
N LEU A 119 -2.88 -10.11 -0.45
CA LEU A 119 -1.84 -11.08 -0.05
C LEU A 119 -1.82 -11.30 1.47
N PHE A 120 -2.00 -10.25 2.26
CA PHE A 120 -2.09 -10.37 3.71
C PHE A 120 -3.30 -11.20 4.13
N GLU A 121 -4.48 -10.91 3.59
CA GLU A 121 -5.71 -11.67 3.87
C GLU A 121 -5.60 -13.14 3.45
N LEU A 122 -4.92 -13.44 2.35
CA LEU A 122 -4.65 -14.82 1.94
C LEU A 122 -3.71 -15.49 2.93
N SER A 123 -2.63 -14.82 3.34
CA SER A 123 -1.64 -15.39 4.26
C SER A 123 -2.25 -15.82 5.60
N GLU A 124 -3.24 -15.06 6.09
CA GLU A 124 -3.93 -15.35 7.36
C GLU A 124 -4.87 -16.57 7.28
N ASP A 125 -5.33 -16.92 6.07
CA ASP A 125 -6.34 -17.97 5.85
C ASP A 125 -5.79 -19.21 5.10
N ILE A 126 -4.50 -19.21 4.74
CA ILE A 126 -3.78 -20.40 4.26
C ILE A 126 -3.38 -21.25 5.47
N ASP A 127 -3.94 -22.46 5.56
CA ASP A 127 -3.53 -23.43 6.57
C ASP A 127 -2.21 -24.12 6.24
N SER A 128 -1.61 -24.75 7.25
CA SER A 128 -0.30 -25.40 7.12
C SER A 128 -0.24 -26.54 6.10
N GLU A 129 -1.34 -27.26 5.84
CA GLU A 129 -1.34 -28.39 4.91
C GLU A 129 -1.46 -27.89 3.46
N SER A 130 -2.35 -26.94 3.24
CA SER A 130 -2.45 -26.18 1.99
C SER A 130 -1.09 -25.56 1.63
N LEU A 131 -0.43 -24.91 2.59
CA LEU A 131 0.89 -24.31 2.40
C LEU A 131 1.95 -25.34 2.01
N LYS A 132 2.00 -26.51 2.67
CA LYS A 132 2.93 -27.59 2.30
C LYS A 132 2.73 -28.04 0.86
N GLY A 133 1.48 -28.21 0.42
CA GLY A 133 1.15 -28.55 -0.96
C GLY A 133 1.66 -27.51 -1.95
N MET A 134 1.40 -26.22 -1.68
CA MET A 134 1.88 -25.11 -2.50
C MET A 134 3.42 -25.05 -2.57
N ILE A 135 4.11 -25.21 -1.44
CA ILE A 135 5.58 -25.26 -1.36
C ILE A 135 6.14 -26.43 -2.17
N PHE A 136 5.50 -27.60 -2.08
CA PHE A 136 5.95 -28.80 -2.78
C PHE A 136 5.92 -28.60 -4.30
N ILE A 137 4.85 -28.00 -4.84
CA ILE A 137 4.75 -27.67 -6.26
C ILE A 137 5.83 -26.68 -6.70
N LEU A 138 6.16 -25.71 -5.85
CA LEU A 138 7.12 -24.64 -6.16
C LEU A 138 8.53 -24.90 -5.62
N LYS A 139 8.89 -26.14 -5.30
CA LYS A 139 10.14 -26.46 -4.60
C LYS A 139 11.41 -25.92 -5.27
N GLU A 140 11.49 -25.96 -6.60
CA GLU A 140 12.64 -25.45 -7.37
C GLU A 140 12.71 -23.91 -7.41
N SER A 141 11.63 -23.26 -7.00
CA SER A 141 11.47 -21.81 -7.02
C SER A 141 11.69 -21.14 -5.66
N LEU A 142 11.67 -21.91 -4.58
CA LEU A 142 11.71 -21.39 -3.21
C LEU A 142 13.12 -21.48 -2.61
N PRO A 143 13.45 -20.63 -1.61
CA PRO A 143 14.71 -20.74 -0.88
C PRO A 143 14.78 -22.08 -0.16
N LYS A 144 15.94 -22.74 -0.21
CA LYS A 144 16.14 -24.06 0.42
C LYS A 144 16.42 -24.01 1.92
N VAL A 145 16.52 -22.81 2.50
CA VAL A 145 17.14 -22.59 3.80
C VAL A 145 16.14 -22.63 4.95
N GLU A 146 14.88 -22.25 4.72
CA GLU A 146 13.85 -22.18 5.76
C GLU A 146 12.49 -22.65 5.25
N THR A 147 11.68 -23.22 6.13
CA THR A 147 10.27 -23.50 5.85
C THR A 147 9.50 -22.18 5.83
N PRO A 148 8.99 -21.71 4.68
CA PRO A 148 8.33 -20.42 4.62
C PRO A 148 7.00 -20.47 5.38
N THR A 149 6.65 -19.37 6.05
CA THR A 149 5.29 -19.13 6.52
C THR A 149 4.41 -18.76 5.33
N SER A 150 3.08 -18.75 5.49
CA SER A 150 2.18 -18.29 4.42
C SER A 150 2.53 -16.88 3.94
N LEU A 151 2.93 -16.00 4.88
CA LEU A 151 3.32 -14.62 4.58
C LEU A 151 4.64 -14.55 3.80
N SER A 152 5.69 -15.24 4.27
CA SER A 152 6.99 -15.22 3.60
C SER A 152 6.99 -15.98 2.27
N PHE A 153 6.11 -16.98 2.12
CA PHE A 153 5.84 -17.66 0.87
C PHE A 153 5.30 -16.68 -0.19
N LEU A 154 4.24 -15.92 0.13
CA LEU A 154 3.67 -14.94 -0.80
C LEU A 154 4.63 -13.80 -1.11
N GLU A 155 5.36 -13.30 -0.11
CA GLU A 155 6.43 -12.31 -0.31
C GLU A 155 7.50 -12.81 -1.28
N HIS A 156 7.87 -14.08 -1.20
CA HIS A 156 8.88 -14.66 -2.09
C HIS A 156 8.40 -14.76 -3.54
N LEU A 157 7.13 -15.13 -3.76
CA LEU A 157 6.55 -15.14 -5.11
C LEU A 157 6.54 -13.75 -5.74
N GLU A 158 6.19 -12.74 -4.95
CA GLU A 158 6.21 -11.34 -5.38
C GLU A 158 7.64 -10.85 -5.68
N LYS A 159 8.62 -11.15 -4.80
CA LYS A 159 10.04 -10.81 -5.02
C LYS A 159 10.62 -11.43 -6.29
N GLN A 160 10.11 -12.59 -6.69
CA GLN A 160 10.50 -13.26 -7.93
C GLN A 160 9.70 -12.80 -9.16
N ALA A 161 8.85 -11.76 -9.03
CA ALA A 161 7.97 -11.25 -10.08
C ALA A 161 7.07 -12.35 -10.69
N LYS A 162 6.67 -13.33 -9.88
CA LYS A 162 5.73 -14.39 -10.30
C LYS A 162 4.28 -14.01 -10.09
N ILE A 163 4.06 -13.11 -9.14
CA ILE A 163 2.77 -12.50 -8.87
C ILE A 163 2.98 -11.00 -8.71
N ASP A 164 2.01 -10.23 -9.16
CA ASP A 164 1.90 -8.79 -8.93
C ASP A 164 0.43 -8.38 -8.95
N ALA A 165 0.16 -7.08 -8.86
CA ALA A 165 -1.20 -6.55 -8.82
C ALA A 165 -2.04 -6.91 -10.05
N ASP A 166 -1.41 -7.18 -11.19
CA ASP A 166 -2.04 -7.49 -12.50
C ASP A 166 -1.93 -8.97 -12.88
N ASN A 167 -0.91 -9.68 -12.37
CA ASN A 167 -0.66 -11.08 -12.64
C ASN A 167 -0.90 -11.94 -11.40
N LEU A 168 -2.09 -12.54 -11.32
CA LEU A 168 -2.48 -13.46 -10.24
C LEU A 168 -2.58 -14.93 -10.68
N ILE A 169 -2.22 -15.27 -11.92
CA ILE A 169 -2.47 -16.60 -12.52
C ILE A 169 -1.88 -17.72 -11.65
N LEU A 170 -0.61 -17.57 -11.24
CA LEU A 170 0.05 -18.56 -10.39
C LEU A 170 -0.68 -18.72 -9.04
N LEU A 171 -1.13 -17.61 -8.45
CA LEU A 171 -1.82 -17.63 -7.17
C LEU A 171 -3.19 -18.31 -7.28
N GLU A 172 -3.91 -18.07 -8.37
CA GLU A 172 -5.17 -18.74 -8.69
C GLU A 172 -4.98 -20.25 -8.86
N ASP A 173 -3.96 -20.69 -9.60
CA ASP A 173 -3.69 -22.11 -9.82
C ASP A 173 -3.38 -22.84 -8.51
N LEU A 174 -2.57 -22.23 -7.65
CA LEU A 174 -2.24 -22.76 -6.33
C LEU A 174 -3.48 -22.80 -5.43
N CYS A 175 -4.24 -21.71 -5.34
CA CYS A 175 -5.44 -21.64 -4.51
C CYS A 175 -6.52 -22.61 -5.01
N ASN A 176 -6.76 -22.73 -6.32
CA ASN A 176 -7.70 -23.70 -6.88
C ASN A 176 -7.36 -25.15 -6.51
N THR A 177 -6.06 -25.47 -6.39
CA THR A 177 -5.61 -26.82 -6.09
C THR A 177 -5.60 -27.13 -4.60
N PHE A 178 -5.09 -26.19 -3.79
CA PHE A 178 -4.78 -26.46 -2.38
C PHE A 178 -5.68 -25.74 -1.39
N ALA A 179 -6.23 -24.56 -1.76
CA ALA A 179 -7.05 -23.75 -0.87
C ALA A 179 -8.24 -23.10 -1.60
N PRO A 180 -9.20 -23.89 -2.16
CA PRO A 180 -10.25 -23.35 -3.04
C PRO A 180 -11.16 -22.32 -2.37
N HIS A 181 -11.26 -22.35 -1.03
CA HIS A 181 -12.02 -21.35 -0.27
C HIS A 181 -11.46 -19.93 -0.41
N LEU A 182 -10.16 -19.80 -0.71
CA LEU A 182 -9.48 -18.52 -0.88
C LEU A 182 -9.75 -17.86 -2.24
N MET A 183 -10.23 -18.63 -3.23
CA MET A 183 -10.55 -18.09 -4.56
C MET A 183 -11.55 -16.93 -4.48
N ARG A 184 -12.49 -16.98 -3.54
CA ARG A 184 -13.46 -15.90 -3.30
C ARG A 184 -12.78 -14.55 -3.01
N LYS A 185 -11.62 -14.54 -2.33
CA LYS A 185 -10.86 -13.31 -2.05
C LYS A 185 -10.18 -12.78 -3.30
N ILE A 186 -9.60 -13.67 -4.10
CA ILE A 186 -8.94 -13.31 -5.36
C ILE A 186 -9.95 -12.75 -6.36
N GLU A 187 -11.09 -13.42 -6.53
CA GLU A 187 -12.18 -12.94 -7.40
C GLU A 187 -12.75 -11.60 -6.92
N LYS A 188 -12.89 -11.41 -5.60
CA LYS A 188 -13.31 -10.13 -5.03
C LYS A 188 -12.34 -9.02 -5.40
N TYR A 189 -11.04 -9.23 -5.21
CA TYR A 189 -10.01 -8.27 -5.59
C TYR A 189 -10.07 -7.91 -7.07
N LYS A 190 -10.22 -8.91 -7.96
CA LYS A 190 -10.34 -8.66 -9.42
C LYS A 190 -11.54 -7.79 -9.76
N ARG A 191 -12.72 -8.11 -9.20
CA ARG A 191 -13.95 -7.31 -9.43
C ARG A 191 -13.81 -5.88 -8.93
N GLU A 192 -13.22 -5.68 -7.76
CA GLU A 192 -13.00 -4.35 -7.18
C GLU A 192 -12.01 -3.54 -8.04
N LYS A 193 -10.92 -4.18 -8.48
CA LYS A 193 -9.92 -3.55 -9.37
C LYS A 193 -10.52 -3.15 -10.72
N GLU A 194 -11.33 -4.02 -11.34
CA GLU A 194 -12.02 -3.71 -12.60
C GLU A 194 -13.01 -2.55 -12.43
N ALA A 195 -13.71 -2.47 -11.29
CA ALA A 195 -14.62 -1.35 -11.01
C ALA A 195 -13.88 -0.01 -10.89
N GLU A 196 -12.74 0.02 -10.18
CA GLU A 196 -11.90 1.21 -10.04
C GLU A 196 -11.37 1.69 -11.41
N GLN A 197 -10.90 0.78 -12.25
CA GLN A 197 -10.41 1.11 -13.61
C GLN A 197 -11.52 1.66 -14.51
N ASN A 198 -12.72 1.07 -14.46
CA ASN A 198 -13.87 1.55 -15.23
C ASN A 198 -14.31 2.95 -14.77
N GLU A 199 -14.30 3.23 -13.46
CA GLU A 199 -14.65 4.54 -12.92
C GLU A 199 -13.63 5.61 -13.33
N GLU A 200 -12.33 5.30 -13.29
CA GLU A 200 -11.26 6.19 -13.77
C GLU A 200 -11.38 6.49 -15.28
N GLU A 201 -11.67 5.47 -16.10
CA GLU A 201 -11.88 5.64 -17.55
C GLU A 201 -13.10 6.53 -17.84
N LEU A 202 -14.21 6.35 -17.12
CA LEU A 202 -15.41 7.17 -17.28
C LEU A 202 -15.17 8.63 -16.90
N LEU A 203 -14.44 8.87 -15.80
CA LEU A 203 -14.06 10.22 -15.36
C LEU A 203 -13.11 10.89 -16.36
N SER A 204 -12.14 10.14 -16.89
CA SER A 204 -11.21 10.59 -17.94
C SER A 204 -11.94 10.99 -19.23
N ALA A 205 -12.84 10.14 -19.72
CA ALA A 205 -13.63 10.41 -20.92
C ALA A 205 -14.55 11.64 -20.77
N SER A 206 -15.14 11.82 -19.58
CA SER A 206 -15.95 13.01 -19.26
C SER A 206 -15.12 14.30 -19.31
N ASN A 207 -13.93 14.30 -18.69
CA ASN A 207 -13.02 15.44 -18.70
C ASN A 207 -12.59 15.83 -20.13
N ILE A 208 -12.27 14.85 -20.99
CA ILE A 208 -11.92 15.09 -22.39
C ILE A 208 -13.07 15.74 -23.16
N ASN A 209 -14.31 15.26 -22.95
CA ASN A 209 -15.49 15.83 -23.61
C ASN A 209 -15.78 17.26 -23.14
N GLN A 210 -15.59 17.57 -21.86
CA GLN A 210 -15.72 18.95 -21.34
C GLN A 210 -14.67 19.89 -21.94
N ILE A 211 -13.41 19.45 -22.06
CA ILE A 211 -12.35 20.24 -22.71
C ILE A 211 -12.67 20.49 -24.19
N ARG A 212 -13.18 19.48 -24.91
CA ARG A 212 -13.58 19.61 -26.31
C ARG A 212 -14.70 20.63 -26.51
N GLN A 213 -15.70 20.67 -25.63
CA GLN A 213 -16.81 21.62 -25.71
C GLN A 213 -16.39 23.07 -25.39
N ALA A 214 -15.28 23.27 -24.66
CA ALA A 214 -14.78 24.58 -24.28
C ALA A 214 -13.82 25.23 -25.29
N LEU A 215 -13.35 24.48 -26.30
CA LEU A 215 -12.48 25.03 -27.35
C LEU A 215 -13.32 25.82 -28.38
N PRO A 216 -12.98 27.09 -28.67
CA PRO A 216 -13.63 27.81 -29.75
C PRO A 216 -13.32 27.13 -31.08
N GLU A 217 -14.36 26.85 -31.87
CA GLU A 217 -14.26 26.38 -33.25
C GLU A 217 -13.31 27.32 -34.02
N ILE A 218 -12.08 26.87 -34.29
CA ILE A 218 -11.18 27.58 -35.19
C ILE A 218 -11.80 27.43 -36.58
N SER A 219 -12.58 28.45 -36.96
CA SER A 219 -13.17 28.59 -38.27
C SER A 219 -12.09 28.40 -39.32
N SER A 220 -12.25 27.36 -40.13
CA SER A 220 -11.40 27.06 -41.28
C SER A 220 -11.51 28.19 -42.30
N ARG A 221 -10.74 29.26 -42.11
CA ARG A 221 -10.66 30.39 -43.03
C ARG A 221 -9.22 30.66 -43.47
N GLU A 222 -8.52 29.60 -43.88
CA GLU A 222 -7.26 29.68 -44.64
C GLU A 222 -7.25 28.64 -45.77
N ARG A 223 -8.24 28.71 -46.66
CA ARG A 223 -8.17 28.10 -48.00
C ARG A 223 -8.62 29.11 -49.06
N GLU A 224 -7.98 30.27 -49.11
CA GLU A 224 -8.25 31.26 -50.16
C GLU A 224 -7.02 32.13 -50.51
N TRP A 225 -5.81 31.57 -50.54
CA TRP A 225 -4.65 32.23 -51.17
C TRP A 225 -3.89 31.23 -52.04
N GLY A 226 -4.51 30.86 -53.15
CA GLY A 226 -3.96 29.84 -54.04
C GLY A 226 -4.67 29.73 -55.38
N GLY A 227 -4.90 30.85 -56.07
CA GLY A 227 -5.22 30.79 -57.49
C GLY A 227 -6.06 31.95 -58.02
N GLU A 228 -5.41 32.92 -58.64
CA GLU A 228 -5.87 33.42 -59.94
C GLU A 228 -4.68 34.11 -60.65
N ARG A 229 -4.20 33.49 -61.73
CA ARG A 229 -3.30 34.11 -62.70
C ARG A 229 -4.03 35.26 -63.40
N ARG A 230 -3.35 36.37 -63.68
CA ARG A 230 -3.54 37.08 -64.96
C ARG A 230 -2.22 37.54 -65.57
N ARG A 231 -2.03 37.09 -66.81
CA ARG A 231 -1.10 37.56 -67.83
C ARG A 231 -1.58 38.90 -68.42
N HIS A 232 -0.68 39.52 -69.17
CA HIS A 232 -0.82 40.61 -70.16
C HIS A 232 -0.76 42.01 -69.53
N GLN A 233 0.11 42.94 -69.95
CA GLN A 233 0.97 43.11 -71.13
C GLN A 233 2.24 43.85 -70.71
#